data_AF-A0A8G1QRX2-F1
#
_entry.id   AF-A0A8G1QRX2-F1
#
_cell.length_a   1.000
_cell.length_b   1.000
_cell.length_c   1.000
_cell.angle_alpha   90.00
_cell.angle_beta   90.00
_cell.angle_gamma   90.00
#
_symmetry.space_group_name_H-M   'P 1'
#
loop_
_entity.id
_entity.type
_entity.pdbx_description
1 polymer ?
#
loop_
_entity_poly.entity_id
_entity_poly.type
_entity_poly.pdbx_seq_one_letter_code
_entity_poly.pdbx_strand_id
1 'polypeptide(L)'
;MDLDDPPIELTPSPMRVLVQTLTHLVPSDNLIANGEPYGDKLLSMLDRTCKHVWDFPYEPGLQRWYSYGDEFGYNNRVCFFLLDYGTAPNGNDEEVPIQCFTWDGEKFIPKPELLQSEDVQAELKEVPFTPGPSDRGEIPPMRDIVRRRLRKAQFLSKRELDYMAEHPEDQEWLQRKVRPKPGRTFWSRWKGEESRMRMRREGKIMWSNNNEEHEGEVHSGYV
;
A
#
# COMPACT_ATOMS: atom_id res chain seq x y z
N MET A 1 15.74 6.60 -35.39
CA MET A 1 15.97 5.15 -35.40
C MET A 1 15.14 4.63 -34.25
N ASP A 2 13.85 4.46 -34.52
CA ASP A 2 12.90 3.96 -33.53
C ASP A 2 13.01 2.44 -33.57
N LEU A 3 13.80 1.90 -32.64
CA LEU A 3 13.74 0.49 -32.32
C LEU A 3 12.47 0.31 -31.51
N ASP A 4 11.40 -0.10 -32.18
CA ASP A 4 10.23 -0.68 -31.53
C ASP A 4 10.71 -1.91 -30.76
N ASP A 5 11.04 -1.73 -29.49
CA ASP A 5 11.24 -2.85 -28.60
C ASP A 5 9.96 -3.69 -28.64
N PRO A 6 10.06 -5.03 -28.82
CA PRO A 6 8.89 -5.87 -28.87
C PRO A 6 8.09 -5.70 -27.57
N PRO A 7 6.75 -5.77 -27.65
CA PRO A 7 5.92 -5.67 -26.45
C PRO A 7 6.35 -6.74 -25.44
N ILE A 8 6.45 -6.34 -24.17
CA ILE A 8 6.86 -7.22 -23.07
C ILE A 8 5.81 -8.31 -22.90
N GLU A 9 6.18 -9.54 -23.29
CA GLU A 9 5.36 -10.75 -23.11
C GLU A 9 5.96 -11.62 -22.00
N LEU A 10 5.27 -11.68 -20.86
CA LEU A 10 5.67 -12.54 -19.75
C LEU A 10 5.10 -13.94 -19.96
N THR A 11 5.89 -14.95 -19.59
CA THR A 11 5.44 -16.35 -19.59
C THR A 11 5.54 -16.88 -18.16
N PRO A 12 4.52 -17.60 -17.65
CA PRO A 12 3.27 -18.01 -18.31
C PRO A 12 2.25 -16.86 -18.48
N SER A 13 1.40 -16.97 -19.52
CA SER A 13 0.29 -16.05 -19.80
C SER A 13 -0.83 -16.77 -20.59
N PRO A 14 -2.12 -16.48 -20.34
CA PRO A 14 -2.63 -15.68 -19.21
C PRO A 14 -2.53 -16.43 -17.90
N MET A 15 -2.36 -15.71 -16.80
CA MET A 15 -2.25 -16.33 -15.48
C MET A 15 -2.67 -15.40 -14.35
N ARG A 16 -3.25 -16.01 -13.32
CA ARG A 16 -3.58 -15.38 -12.05
C ARG A 16 -2.74 -16.00 -10.94
N VAL A 17 -2.21 -15.16 -10.06
CA VAL A 17 -1.39 -15.58 -8.92
C VAL A 17 -2.06 -15.11 -7.65
N LEU A 18 -2.38 -16.05 -6.76
CA LEU A 18 -2.93 -15.80 -5.43
C LEU A 18 -1.87 -16.06 -4.37
N VAL A 19 -1.52 -15.04 -3.59
CA VAL A 19 -0.57 -15.14 -2.49
C VAL A 19 -1.29 -14.90 -1.17
N GLN A 20 -1.25 -15.87 -0.26
CA GLN A 20 -1.66 -15.72 1.13
C GLN A 20 -0.44 -15.35 2.01
N THR A 21 -0.62 -14.49 2.99
CA THR A 21 0.40 -14.25 4.03
C THR A 21 -0.21 -13.68 5.32
N LEU A 22 0.63 -13.33 6.29
CA LEU A 22 0.26 -12.57 7.47
C LEU A 22 0.74 -11.12 7.34
N THR A 23 -0.06 -10.16 7.80
CA THR A 23 0.21 -8.71 7.68
C THR A 23 1.59 -8.25 8.21
N HIS A 24 2.15 -8.98 9.17
CA HIS A 24 3.47 -8.67 9.74
C HIS A 24 4.64 -9.29 8.96
N LEU A 25 4.38 -10.33 8.15
CA LEU A 25 5.35 -10.99 7.27
C LEU A 25 5.46 -10.31 5.90
N VAL A 26 4.49 -9.44 5.56
CA VAL A 26 4.56 -8.63 4.33
C VAL A 26 5.85 -7.79 4.35
N PRO A 27 6.74 -7.96 3.36
CA PRO A 27 8.05 -7.32 3.32
C PRO A 27 7.92 -5.81 3.15
N SER A 28 8.99 -5.08 3.43
CA SER A 28 9.04 -3.62 3.40
C SER A 28 10.48 -3.22 3.07
N ASP A 29 10.70 -2.78 1.84
CA ASP A 29 12.03 -2.43 1.32
C ASP A 29 12.38 -0.95 1.49
N ASN A 30 11.44 -0.16 2.04
CA ASN A 30 11.56 1.29 2.22
C ASN A 30 11.87 2.03 0.91
N LEU A 31 11.30 1.56 -0.20
CA LEU A 31 11.52 2.11 -1.54
C LEU A 31 10.66 3.34 -1.81
N ILE A 32 9.59 3.55 -1.03
CA ILE A 32 8.75 4.74 -1.19
C ILE A 32 9.32 5.91 -0.38
N ALA A 33 9.76 6.95 -1.10
CA ALA A 33 10.43 8.13 -0.55
C ALA A 33 9.62 8.91 0.51
N ASN A 34 8.28 8.83 0.49
CA ASN A 34 7.44 9.49 1.48
C ASN A 34 7.30 8.70 2.80
N GLY A 35 7.85 7.48 2.86
CA GLY A 35 7.78 6.60 4.03
C GLY A 35 6.39 6.06 4.33
N GLU A 36 5.46 6.05 3.37
CA GLU A 36 4.12 5.46 3.58
C GLU A 36 4.23 3.94 3.77
N PRO A 37 3.89 3.41 4.97
CA PRO A 37 4.08 1.98 5.26
C PRO A 37 3.23 1.06 4.38
N TYR A 38 2.05 1.53 3.96
CA TYR A 38 1.13 0.74 3.15
C TYR A 38 1.68 0.50 1.75
N GLY A 39 1.95 1.56 1.01
CA GLY A 39 2.45 1.45 -0.35
C GLY A 39 3.76 0.67 -0.40
N ASP A 40 4.67 0.89 0.56
CA ASP A 40 5.96 0.21 0.58
C ASP A 40 5.79 -1.30 0.72
N LYS A 41 4.94 -1.74 1.65
CA LYS A 41 4.61 -3.15 1.86
C LYS A 41 3.94 -3.79 0.65
N LEU A 42 2.97 -3.09 0.08
CA LEU A 42 2.24 -3.55 -1.09
C LEU A 42 3.19 -3.75 -2.27
N LEU A 43 3.93 -2.72 -2.68
CA LEU A 43 4.85 -2.79 -3.82
C LEU A 43 5.94 -3.84 -3.60
N SER A 44 6.48 -3.93 -2.38
CA SER A 44 7.47 -4.95 -2.01
C SER A 44 6.95 -6.38 -2.21
N MET A 45 5.68 -6.64 -1.91
CA MET A 45 5.05 -7.94 -2.11
C MET A 45 4.74 -8.21 -3.59
N LEU A 46 4.21 -7.22 -4.31
CA LEU A 46 3.91 -7.35 -5.74
C LEU A 46 5.18 -7.64 -6.54
N ASP A 47 6.25 -6.89 -6.30
CA ASP A 47 7.55 -7.05 -6.99
C ASP A 47 8.16 -8.45 -6.76
N ARG A 48 8.16 -8.92 -5.51
CA ARG A 48 8.65 -10.28 -5.20
C ARG A 48 7.82 -11.36 -5.87
N THR A 49 6.49 -11.18 -5.91
CA THR A 49 5.60 -12.14 -6.56
C THR A 49 5.87 -12.16 -8.07
N CYS A 50 6.04 -11.00 -8.70
CA CYS A 50 6.36 -10.93 -10.12
C CYS A 50 7.70 -11.59 -10.44
N LYS A 51 8.74 -11.29 -9.66
CA LYS A 51 10.07 -11.91 -9.82
C LYS A 51 10.03 -13.41 -9.62
N HIS A 52 9.21 -13.90 -8.69
CA HIS A 52 9.08 -15.33 -8.45
C HIS A 52 8.41 -16.08 -9.60
N VAL A 53 7.37 -15.50 -10.20
CA VAL A 53 6.50 -16.20 -11.17
C VAL A 53 6.94 -15.97 -12.62
N TRP A 54 7.37 -14.75 -12.95
CA TRP A 54 7.69 -14.33 -14.32
C TRP A 54 9.16 -13.95 -14.52
N ASP A 55 10.01 -14.06 -13.48
CA ASP A 55 11.39 -13.56 -13.49
C ASP A 55 11.50 -12.09 -13.95
N PHE A 56 10.48 -11.30 -13.58
CA PHE A 56 10.30 -9.92 -14.05
C PHE A 56 9.86 -9.01 -12.89
N PRO A 57 10.37 -7.77 -12.77
CA PRO A 57 9.93 -6.85 -11.72
C PRO A 57 8.45 -6.46 -11.88
N TYR A 58 7.83 -6.00 -10.80
CA TYR A 58 6.47 -5.46 -10.92
C TYR A 58 6.49 -4.14 -11.68
N GLU A 59 5.65 -4.04 -12.72
CA GLU A 59 5.49 -2.82 -13.52
C GLU A 59 4.04 -2.32 -13.45
N PRO A 60 3.80 -1.11 -12.90
CA PRO A 60 2.48 -0.52 -12.87
C PRO A 60 1.88 -0.40 -14.28
N GLY A 61 0.70 -0.99 -14.47
CA GLY A 61 -0.01 -0.99 -15.75
C GLY A 61 0.22 -2.25 -16.60
N LEU A 62 1.29 -3.01 -16.35
CA LEU A 62 1.52 -4.30 -17.01
C LEU A 62 0.74 -5.42 -16.32
N GLN A 63 0.91 -5.59 -15.01
CA GLN A 63 0.11 -6.51 -14.19
C GLN A 63 -1.04 -5.76 -13.51
N ARG A 64 -2.20 -6.41 -13.44
CA ARG A 64 -3.32 -5.97 -12.61
C ARG A 64 -3.19 -6.61 -11.23
N TRP A 65 -3.60 -5.91 -10.19
CA TRP A 65 -3.52 -6.45 -8.83
C TRP A 65 -4.72 -6.10 -7.97
N TYR A 66 -4.99 -6.97 -7.00
CA TYR A 66 -5.97 -6.78 -5.95
C TYR A 66 -5.40 -7.27 -4.61
N SER A 67 -5.96 -6.78 -3.52
CA SER A 67 -5.54 -7.18 -2.18
C SER A 67 -6.73 -7.29 -1.24
N TYR A 68 -6.72 -8.30 -0.37
CA TYR A 68 -7.76 -8.53 0.62
C TYR A 68 -7.15 -8.70 2.01
N GLY A 69 -7.79 -8.14 3.05
CA GLY A 69 -7.31 -8.25 4.43
C GLY A 69 -5.97 -7.56 4.70
N ASP A 70 -5.53 -6.67 3.82
CA ASP A 70 -4.30 -5.86 3.83
C ASP A 70 -4.28 -4.79 4.94
N GLU A 71 -4.82 -5.12 6.11
CA GLU A 71 -4.89 -4.27 7.29
C GLU A 71 -3.53 -4.25 8.03
N PHE A 72 -2.49 -3.71 7.40
CA PHE A 72 -1.10 -3.70 7.93
C PHE A 72 -0.93 -2.95 9.27
N GLY A 73 -1.93 -2.18 9.67
CA GLY A 73 -2.04 -1.61 11.02
C GLY A 73 -2.13 -2.67 12.12
N TYR A 74 -2.50 -3.91 11.77
CA TYR A 74 -2.55 -5.05 12.69
C TYR A 74 -1.45 -6.08 12.39
N ASN A 75 -1.06 -6.84 13.41
CA ASN A 75 -0.23 -8.04 13.26
C ASN A 75 -1.11 -9.29 13.21
N ASN A 76 -0.54 -10.39 12.71
CA ASN A 76 -1.16 -11.72 12.71
C ASN A 76 -2.56 -11.75 12.07
N ARG A 77 -2.81 -10.92 11.07
CA ARG A 77 -4.01 -11.01 10.23
C ARG A 77 -3.64 -11.67 8.93
N VAL A 78 -4.47 -12.59 8.47
CA VAL A 78 -4.34 -13.16 7.12
C VAL A 78 -4.66 -12.07 6.11
N CYS A 79 -3.81 -11.93 5.10
CA CYS A 79 -4.05 -11.08 3.96
C CYS A 79 -3.69 -11.81 2.66
N PHE A 80 -4.31 -11.38 1.58
CA PHE A 80 -4.15 -11.96 0.26
C PHE A 80 -3.75 -10.89 -0.74
N PHE A 81 -2.92 -11.28 -1.70
CA PHE A 81 -2.56 -10.48 -2.87
C PHE A 81 -2.89 -11.31 -4.10
N LEU A 82 -3.53 -10.68 -5.07
CA LEU A 82 -3.89 -11.26 -6.35
C LEU A 82 -3.15 -10.47 -7.43
N LEU A 83 -2.42 -11.16 -8.31
CA LEU A 83 -1.83 -10.56 -9.50
C LEU A 83 -2.30 -11.28 -10.75
N ASP A 84 -2.70 -10.50 -11.74
CA ASP A 84 -3.18 -10.98 -13.03
C ASP A 84 -2.29 -10.45 -14.14
N TYR A 85 -1.92 -11.34 -15.05
CA TYR A 85 -1.19 -10.99 -16.26
C TYR A 85 -1.79 -11.69 -17.49
N GLY A 86 -1.85 -10.96 -18.60
CA GLY A 86 -2.42 -11.42 -19.86
C GLY A 86 -3.92 -11.19 -19.99
N THR A 87 -4.51 -11.82 -21.01
CA THR A 87 -5.92 -11.71 -21.41
C THR A 87 -6.56 -13.08 -21.36
N ALA A 88 -7.77 -13.18 -20.78
CA ALA A 88 -8.47 -14.45 -20.65
C ALA A 88 -8.71 -15.11 -22.02
N PRO A 89 -8.50 -16.43 -22.16
CA PRO A 89 -8.77 -17.13 -23.41
C PRO A 89 -10.24 -16.99 -23.78
N ASN A 90 -10.54 -16.47 -24.97
CA ASN A 90 -11.91 -16.24 -25.45
C ASN A 90 -12.79 -15.38 -24.50
N GLY A 91 -12.19 -14.61 -23.60
CA GLY A 91 -12.91 -13.87 -22.57
C GLY A 91 -13.50 -14.75 -21.45
N ASN A 92 -13.05 -15.99 -21.32
CA ASN A 92 -13.47 -16.91 -20.27
C ASN A 92 -12.48 -16.89 -19.09
N ASP A 93 -12.85 -16.18 -18.03
CA ASP A 93 -12.03 -16.05 -16.82
C ASP A 93 -11.84 -17.38 -16.07
N GLU A 94 -12.78 -18.33 -16.21
CA GLU A 94 -12.70 -19.64 -15.54
C GLU A 94 -11.58 -20.54 -16.12
N GLU A 95 -11.17 -20.27 -17.36
CA GLU A 95 -10.07 -20.99 -18.02
C GLU A 95 -8.68 -20.46 -17.62
N VAL A 96 -8.62 -19.32 -16.93
CA VAL A 96 -7.34 -18.74 -16.50
C VAL A 96 -6.77 -19.55 -15.33
N PRO A 97 -5.56 -20.12 -15.46
CA PRO A 97 -4.95 -20.88 -14.39
C PRO A 97 -4.62 -19.97 -13.19
N ILE A 98 -4.90 -20.47 -11.99
CA ILE A 98 -4.57 -19.81 -10.73
C ILE A 98 -3.42 -20.55 -10.03
N GLN A 99 -2.27 -19.91 -9.91
CA GLN A 99 -1.19 -20.39 -9.05
C GLN A 99 -1.33 -19.82 -7.64
N CYS A 100 -1.30 -20.70 -6.64
CA CYS A 100 -1.50 -20.33 -5.26
C CYS A 100 -0.23 -20.52 -4.44
N PHE A 101 0.14 -19.50 -3.67
CA PHE A 101 1.31 -19.51 -2.80
C PHE A 101 0.96 -19.01 -1.39
N THR A 102 1.77 -19.44 -0.43
CA THR A 102 1.90 -18.76 0.87
C THR A 102 3.28 -18.11 0.96
N TRP A 103 3.32 -16.84 1.35
CA TRP A 103 4.55 -16.17 1.75
C TRP A 103 4.74 -16.30 3.27
N ASP A 104 5.83 -16.96 3.68
CA ASP A 104 6.15 -17.23 5.09
C ASP A 104 7.03 -16.16 5.75
N GLY A 105 7.42 -15.11 5.01
CA GLY A 105 8.36 -14.10 5.46
C GLY A 105 9.72 -14.17 4.74
N GLU A 106 10.02 -15.29 4.09
CA GLU A 106 11.30 -15.55 3.44
C GLU A 106 11.14 -16.06 2.01
N LYS A 107 10.17 -16.96 1.77
CA LYS A 107 9.97 -17.60 0.48
C LYS A 107 8.50 -17.87 0.16
N PHE A 108 8.25 -18.11 -1.11
CA PHE A 108 6.95 -18.59 -1.60
C PHE A 108 6.86 -20.11 -1.49
N ILE A 109 5.80 -20.60 -0.86
CA ILE A 109 5.49 -22.02 -0.72
C ILE A 109 4.24 -22.32 -1.55
N PRO A 110 4.28 -23.24 -2.53
CA PRO A 110 3.09 -23.64 -3.27
C PRO A 110 1.99 -24.14 -2.33
N LYS A 111 0.76 -23.66 -2.53
CA LYS A 111 -0.39 -23.99 -1.69
C LYS A 111 -1.68 -24.05 -2.51
N PRO A 112 -1.82 -25.04 -3.42
CA PRO A 112 -3.02 -25.19 -4.26
C PRO A 112 -4.30 -25.40 -3.43
N GLU A 113 -4.18 -25.84 -2.18
CA GLU A 113 -5.31 -26.08 -1.27
C GLU A 113 -6.08 -24.80 -0.93
N LEU A 114 -5.50 -23.61 -1.16
CA LEU A 114 -6.23 -22.34 -0.99
C LEU A 114 -7.50 -22.27 -1.83
N LEU A 115 -7.50 -22.90 -3.01
CA LEU A 115 -8.67 -22.94 -3.89
C LEU A 115 -9.80 -23.83 -3.38
N GLN A 116 -9.56 -24.65 -2.35
CA GLN A 116 -10.60 -25.48 -1.73
C GLN A 116 -11.42 -24.70 -0.70
N SER A 117 -10.98 -23.49 -0.31
CA SER A 117 -11.70 -22.64 0.64
C SER A 117 -12.88 -21.95 -0.03
N GLU A 118 -14.08 -22.14 0.51
CA GLU A 118 -15.30 -21.48 0.04
C GLU A 118 -15.18 -19.95 0.13
N ASP A 119 -14.59 -19.43 1.21
CA ASP A 119 -14.37 -17.99 1.40
C ASP A 119 -13.44 -17.41 0.31
N VAL A 120 -12.36 -18.12 -0.02
CA VAL A 120 -11.44 -17.71 -1.09
C VAL A 120 -12.15 -17.71 -2.44
N GLN A 121 -12.94 -18.74 -2.73
CA GLN A 121 -13.71 -18.85 -3.96
C GLN A 121 -14.78 -17.76 -4.08
N ALA A 122 -15.43 -17.40 -2.97
CA ALA A 122 -16.40 -16.31 -2.95
C ALA A 122 -15.74 -14.97 -3.28
N GLU A 123 -14.61 -14.65 -2.65
CA GLU A 123 -13.88 -13.40 -2.91
C GLU A 123 -13.30 -13.34 -4.33
N LEU A 124 -12.85 -14.47 -4.90
CA LEU A 124 -12.38 -14.51 -6.29
C LEU A 124 -13.48 -14.22 -7.31
N LYS A 125 -14.75 -14.54 -7.02
CA LYS A 125 -15.88 -14.23 -7.89
C LYS A 125 -16.20 -12.74 -7.95
N GLU A 126 -15.96 -12.02 -6.85
CA GLU A 126 -16.11 -10.56 -6.79
C GLU A 126 -15.00 -9.82 -7.54
N VAL A 127 -13.92 -10.53 -7.90
CA VAL A 127 -12.75 -9.98 -8.57
C VAL A 127 -12.44 -10.79 -9.85
N PRO A 128 -13.24 -10.61 -10.93
CA PRO A 128 -13.01 -11.30 -12.19
C PRO A 128 -11.63 -10.96 -12.79
N PHE A 129 -11.08 -11.86 -13.60
CA PHE A 129 -9.79 -11.68 -14.26
C PHE A 129 -9.86 -10.61 -15.35
N THR A 130 -10.97 -10.56 -16.06
CA THR A 130 -11.32 -9.50 -17.01
C THR A 130 -12.15 -8.44 -16.28
N PRO A 131 -11.61 -7.24 -16.01
CA PRO A 131 -12.33 -6.24 -15.25
C PRO A 131 -13.59 -5.78 -15.99
N GLY A 132 -14.73 -5.81 -15.30
CA GLY A 132 -15.97 -5.21 -15.78
C GLY A 132 -15.97 -3.67 -15.67
N PRO A 133 -17.04 -3.01 -16.15
CA PRO A 133 -17.24 -1.59 -15.90
C PRO A 133 -17.21 -1.30 -14.40
N SER A 134 -16.42 -0.30 -13.99
CA SER A 134 -16.36 0.09 -12.59
C SER A 134 -17.61 0.88 -12.21
N ASP A 135 -18.44 0.30 -11.34
CA ASP A 135 -19.46 1.06 -10.63
C ASP A 135 -18.77 1.89 -9.54
N ARG A 136 -18.79 3.21 -9.72
CA ARG A 136 -18.40 4.15 -8.67
C ARG A 136 -19.51 4.18 -7.63
N GLY A 137 -19.46 3.22 -6.72
CA GLY A 137 -20.37 3.14 -5.58
C GLY A 137 -20.36 4.42 -4.73
N GLU A 138 -21.27 4.49 -3.78
CA GLU A 138 -21.39 5.65 -2.89
C GLU A 138 -20.09 5.90 -2.11
N ILE A 139 -19.71 7.17 -2.01
CA ILE A 139 -18.55 7.58 -1.21
C ILE A 139 -18.88 7.34 0.27
N PRO A 140 -18.12 6.51 0.99
CA PRO A 140 -18.40 6.23 2.39
C PRO A 140 -18.26 7.50 3.28
N PRO A 141 -18.88 7.51 4.46
CA PRO A 141 -18.68 8.58 5.44
C PRO A 141 -17.19 8.78 5.78
N MET A 142 -16.77 10.03 6.02
CA MET A 142 -15.36 10.37 6.22
C MET A 142 -14.70 9.59 7.36
N ARG A 143 -15.40 9.40 8.48
CA ARG A 143 -14.92 8.57 9.61
C ARG A 143 -14.59 7.12 9.21
N ASP A 144 -15.32 6.56 8.25
CA ASP A 144 -15.09 5.20 7.76
C ASP A 144 -13.90 5.15 6.80
N ILE A 145 -13.73 6.19 5.98
CA ILE A 145 -12.53 6.38 5.16
C ILE A 145 -11.29 6.46 6.06
N VAL A 146 -11.32 7.31 7.08
CA VAL A 146 -10.24 7.45 8.06
C VAL A 146 -9.97 6.10 8.74
N ARG A 147 -11.00 5.44 9.27
CA ARG A 147 -10.86 4.12 9.89
C ARG A 147 -10.16 3.12 8.96
N ARG A 148 -10.58 3.03 7.70
CA ARG A 148 -10.01 2.13 6.70
C ARG A 148 -8.52 2.43 6.47
N ARG A 149 -8.15 3.70 6.25
CA ARG A 149 -6.75 4.10 6.08
C ARG A 149 -5.89 3.73 7.28
N LEU A 150 -6.40 3.96 8.49
CA LEU A 150 -5.69 3.61 9.72
C LEU A 150 -5.44 2.10 9.83
N ARG A 151 -6.45 1.28 9.52
CA ARG A 151 -6.30 -0.18 9.52
C ARG A 151 -5.29 -0.66 8.50
N LYS A 152 -5.24 -0.03 7.33
CA LYS A 152 -4.23 -0.32 6.28
C LYS A 152 -2.84 0.26 6.57
N ALA A 153 -2.67 1.03 7.65
CA ALA A 153 -1.46 1.82 7.92
C ALA A 153 -1.11 2.83 6.81
N GLN A 154 -2.13 3.35 6.13
CA GLN A 154 -2.01 4.44 5.16
C GLN A 154 -1.90 5.79 5.85
N PHE A 155 -1.32 6.75 5.14
CA PHE A 155 -1.36 8.13 5.56
C PHE A 155 -2.75 8.74 5.35
N LEU A 156 -3.19 9.52 6.34
CA LEU A 156 -4.29 10.44 6.17
C LEU A 156 -3.84 11.68 5.41
N SER A 157 -4.69 12.12 4.48
CA SER A 157 -4.63 13.38 3.77
C SER A 157 -4.96 14.57 4.68
N LYS A 158 -4.64 15.78 4.23
CA LYS A 158 -4.99 17.02 4.95
C LYS A 158 -6.50 17.12 5.20
N ARG A 159 -7.35 16.81 4.20
CA ARG A 159 -8.82 16.86 4.33
C ARG A 159 -9.33 15.94 5.44
N GLU A 160 -8.79 14.74 5.52
CA GLU A 160 -9.15 13.77 6.57
C GLU A 160 -8.69 14.24 7.95
N LEU A 161 -7.52 14.89 8.02
CA LEU A 161 -7.02 15.47 9.25
C LEU A 161 -7.88 16.66 9.72
N ASP A 162 -8.20 17.58 8.82
CA ASP A 162 -9.05 18.74 9.11
C ASP A 162 -10.45 18.29 9.59
N TYR A 163 -11.07 17.32 8.90
CA TYR A 163 -12.35 16.74 9.32
C TYR A 163 -12.27 16.15 10.74
N MET A 164 -11.24 15.36 11.04
CA MET A 164 -11.08 14.81 12.38
C MET A 164 -10.98 15.90 13.44
N ALA A 165 -10.31 17.03 13.15
CA ALA A 165 -10.11 18.11 14.12
C ALA A 165 -11.42 18.80 14.49
N GLU A 166 -12.37 18.82 13.56
CA GLU A 166 -13.69 19.44 13.72
C GLU A 166 -14.73 18.49 14.34
N HIS A 167 -14.48 17.18 14.39
CA HIS A 167 -15.44 16.13 14.82
C HIS A 167 -14.86 15.26 15.95
N PRO A 168 -14.78 15.76 17.19
CA PRO A 168 -14.20 15.03 18.33
C PRO A 168 -14.95 13.72 18.66
N GLU A 169 -16.26 13.66 18.44
CA GLU A 169 -17.08 12.46 18.64
C GLU A 169 -16.66 11.29 17.74
N ASP A 170 -16.26 11.60 16.50
CA ASP A 170 -15.74 10.60 15.56
C ASP A 170 -14.32 10.16 15.96
N GLN A 171 -13.51 11.04 16.56
CA GLN A 171 -12.22 10.65 17.12
C GLN A 171 -12.38 9.66 18.28
N GLU A 172 -13.26 9.93 19.23
CA GLU A 172 -13.56 9.03 20.35
C GLU A 172 -14.11 7.68 19.86
N TRP A 173 -14.95 7.71 18.83
CA TRP A 173 -15.41 6.50 18.17
C TRP A 173 -14.25 5.73 17.53
N LEU A 174 -13.33 6.39 16.82
CA LEU A 174 -12.16 5.76 16.22
C LEU A 174 -11.22 5.15 17.26
N GLN A 175 -10.99 5.83 18.39
CA GLN A 175 -10.18 5.31 19.50
C GLN A 175 -10.72 3.98 20.03
N ARG A 176 -12.05 3.87 20.16
CA ARG A 176 -12.71 2.63 20.59
C ARG A 176 -12.65 1.52 19.53
N LYS A 177 -12.65 1.86 18.25
CA LYS A 177 -12.74 0.90 17.13
C LYS A 177 -11.39 0.45 16.56
N VAL A 178 -10.33 1.22 16.78
CA VAL A 178 -8.98 0.93 16.28
C VAL A 178 -8.05 0.72 17.47
N ARG A 179 -7.74 -0.54 17.80
CA ARG A 179 -6.65 -0.85 18.75
C ARG A 179 -5.32 -0.51 18.09
N PRO A 180 -4.56 0.50 18.56
CA PRO A 180 -3.31 0.89 17.92
C PRO A 180 -2.23 -0.17 18.14
N LYS A 181 -1.35 -0.37 17.16
CA LYS A 181 -0.01 -0.93 17.41
C LYS A 181 0.75 0.00 18.35
N PRO A 182 1.41 -0.50 19.41
CA PRO A 182 2.40 0.28 20.15
C PRO A 182 3.52 0.73 19.20
N GLY A 183 3.94 2.00 19.26
CA GLY A 183 5.20 2.46 18.65
C GLY A 183 5.16 3.09 17.25
N ARG A 184 4.04 3.07 16.51
CA ARG A 184 3.89 3.85 15.26
C ARG A 184 2.45 4.36 15.09
N THR A 185 1.94 5.09 16.08
CA THR A 185 0.51 5.42 16.09
C THR A 185 0.18 6.65 15.25
N PHE A 186 -0.90 6.54 14.47
CA PHE A 186 -1.69 7.67 13.99
C PHE A 186 -1.87 8.76 15.05
N TRP A 187 -2.08 8.37 16.31
CA TRP A 187 -2.21 9.29 17.43
C TRP A 187 -0.93 10.10 17.72
N SER A 188 0.25 9.51 17.56
CA SER A 188 1.52 10.25 17.67
C SER A 188 1.63 11.31 16.58
N ARG A 189 1.26 10.95 15.33
CA ARG A 189 1.26 11.89 14.19
C ARG A 189 0.18 12.96 14.32
N TRP A 190 -1.02 12.56 14.75
CA TRP A 190 -2.13 13.44 15.06
C TRP A 190 -1.73 14.45 16.13
N LYS A 191 -1.19 14.00 17.27
CA LYS A 191 -0.70 14.89 18.33
C LYS A 191 0.40 15.82 17.84
N GLY A 192 1.27 15.34 16.95
CA GLY A 192 2.28 16.17 16.29
C GLY A 192 1.68 17.25 15.38
N GLU A 193 0.69 16.89 14.57
CA GLU A 193 0.02 17.80 13.63
C GLU A 193 -0.92 18.77 14.36
N GLU A 194 -1.65 18.32 15.37
CA GLU A 194 -2.44 19.13 16.28
C GLU A 194 -1.55 20.15 17.00
N SER A 195 -0.37 19.73 17.47
CA SER A 195 0.62 20.65 18.06
C SER A 195 1.12 21.68 17.04
N ARG A 196 1.36 21.28 15.78
CA ARG A 196 1.75 22.20 14.69
C ARG A 196 0.64 23.16 14.30
N MET A 197 -0.61 22.69 14.21
CA MET A 197 -1.78 23.51 13.93
C MET A 197 -2.02 24.52 15.05
N ARG A 198 -1.86 24.10 16.31
CA ARG A 198 -1.89 24.99 17.47
C ARG A 198 -0.78 26.04 17.40
N MET A 199 0.46 25.64 17.11
CA MET A 199 1.57 26.58 16.92
C MET A 199 1.33 27.57 15.76
N ARG A 200 0.69 27.14 14.66
CA ARG A 200 0.26 28.03 13.56
C ARG A 200 -0.80 29.02 13.99
N ARG A 201 -1.84 28.58 14.72
CA ARG A 201 -2.89 29.46 15.25
C ARG A 201 -2.36 30.44 16.29
N GLU A 202 -1.36 30.03 17.07
CA GLU A 202 -0.68 30.87 18.05
C GLU A 202 0.43 31.76 17.44
N GLY A 203 0.65 31.72 16.13
CA GLY A 203 1.66 32.54 15.45
C GLY A 203 3.12 32.16 15.76
N LYS A 204 3.38 30.96 16.28
CA LYS A 204 4.69 30.51 16.80
C LYS A 204 5.59 29.77 15.80
N ILE A 205 5.24 29.69 14.51
CA ILE A 205 6.15 29.12 13.51
C ILE A 205 7.15 30.20 13.07
N MET A 206 8.33 30.22 13.69
CA MET A 206 9.49 30.91 13.12
C MET A 206 10.01 30.12 11.93
N TRP A 207 10.02 30.75 10.75
CA TRP A 207 10.83 30.31 9.63
C TRP A 207 12.29 30.34 10.06
N SER A 208 12.91 29.18 10.27
CA SER A 208 14.37 29.09 10.33
C SER A 208 14.87 28.99 8.90
N ASN A 209 15.22 30.14 8.30
CA ASN A 209 16.06 30.15 7.12
C ASN A 209 17.48 29.82 7.58
N ASN A 210 17.92 28.59 7.30
CA ASN A 210 19.35 28.28 7.27
C ASN A 210 19.91 28.92 5.99
N ASN A 211 20.43 30.14 6.10
CA ASN A 211 21.51 30.60 5.23
C ASN A 211 22.80 30.44 6.02
N GLU A 212 23.44 29.28 5.88
CA GLU A 212 24.90 29.19 6.00
C GLU A 212 25.48 29.87 4.75
N GLU A 213 26.01 31.07 4.89
CA GLU A 213 27.07 31.55 4.01
C GLU A 213 28.34 31.69 4.84
N HIS A 214 29.24 30.74 4.57
CA HIS A 214 30.66 30.84 4.84
C HIS A 214 31.27 31.96 4.00
N GLU A 215 31.74 33.01 4.64
CA GLU A 215 32.91 33.78 4.20
C GLU A 215 33.76 33.96 5.47
N GLY A 216 34.93 33.33 5.62
CA GLY A 216 36.04 33.35 4.69
C GLY A 216 37.10 34.30 5.26
N GLU A 217 37.67 33.97 6.43
CA GLU A 217 38.88 34.62 6.94
C GLU A 217 40.01 34.43 5.94
N VAL A 218 40.47 35.52 5.33
CA VAL A 218 41.76 35.59 4.63
C VAL A 218 42.56 36.74 5.24
N HIS A 219 43.54 36.35 6.07
CA HIS A 219 44.78 37.09 6.33
C HIS A 219 45.90 36.11 5.96
N SER A 220 47.06 36.45 5.41
CA SER A 220 47.67 37.63 4.80
C SER A 220 49.11 37.16 4.49
N GLY A 221 49.73 37.70 3.44
CA GLY A 221 51.17 37.61 3.14
C GLY A 221 51.38 37.77 1.63
N TYR A 222 52.13 38.73 1.08
CA TYR A 222 53.28 39.55 1.51
C TYR A 222 53.05 41.01 1.02
N VAL A 223 53.61 42.07 1.61
CA VAL A 223 55.04 42.42 1.79
C VAL A 223 55.27 43.12 3.13
#